data_AF-A0A1F7RC94-F1
#
_entry.id   AF-A0A1F7RC94-F1
#
_cell.length_a   1.000
_cell.length_b   1.000
_cell.length_c   1.000
_cell.angle_alpha   90.00
_cell.angle_beta   90.00
_cell.angle_gamma   90.00
#
_symmetry.space_group_name_H-M   'P 1'
#
loop_
_entity.id
_entity.type
_entity.pdbx_description
1 polymer ?
#
loop_
_entity_poly.entity_id
_entity_poly.type
_entity_poly.pdbx_seq_one_letter_code
_entity_poly.pdbx_strand_id
1 'polypeptide(L)'
;MSSKPRINEAIRADSLRVIGEDGRQLGVLSRAEALAAAREAGLDLVEVSPDSSPPVARIVDWGKYNYQRTKQLQKSRAKSKPLDMKQMRIGLKISEHDLEVKLRKVRQFLEAGHKVK
;
A
#
# COMPACT_ATOMS: atom_id res chain seq x y z
N MET A 1 -2.13 10.42 0.48
CA MET A 1 -3.59 10.26 0.27
C MET A 1 -3.80 9.08 -0.66
N SER A 2 -4.53 8.04 -0.24
CA SER A 2 -4.83 6.90 -1.12
C SER A 2 -5.90 7.32 -2.12
N SER A 3 -5.48 7.99 -3.20
CA SER A 3 -6.38 8.38 -4.28
C SER A 3 -7.02 7.12 -4.86
N LYS A 4 -8.36 7.09 -4.92
CA LYS A 4 -9.09 6.02 -5.61
C LYS A 4 -8.61 6.02 -7.07
N PRO A 5 -8.19 4.87 -7.63
CA PRO A 5 -7.71 4.84 -9.00
C PRO A 5 -8.83 5.25 -9.95
N ARG A 6 -8.48 6.00 -11.00
CA ARG A 6 -9.42 6.37 -12.06
C ARG A 6 -9.64 5.14 -12.95
N ILE A 7 -10.88 4.94 -13.37
CA ILE A 7 -11.29 3.78 -14.17
C ILE A 7 -12.00 4.26 -15.43
N ASN A 8 -11.78 3.58 -16.54
CA ASN A 8 -12.44 3.80 -17.82
C ASN A 8 -12.46 5.31 -18.17
N GLU A 9 -13.66 5.87 -18.38
CA GLU A 9 -13.86 7.27 -18.76
C GLU A 9 -13.42 8.29 -17.71
N ALA A 10 -13.16 7.88 -16.47
CA ALA A 10 -12.63 8.77 -15.45
C ALA A 10 -11.16 9.11 -15.68
N ILE A 11 -10.44 8.35 -16.51
CA ILE A 11 -9.03 8.59 -16.85
C ILE A 11 -8.95 9.82 -17.74
N ARG A 12 -8.13 10.80 -17.35
CA ARG A 12 -8.05 12.11 -18.02
C ARG A 12 -6.83 12.29 -18.92
N ALA A 13 -5.85 11.39 -18.83
CA ALA A 13 -4.64 11.49 -19.64
C ALA A 13 -4.92 11.14 -21.10
N ASP A 14 -4.29 11.85 -22.03
CA ASP A 14 -4.46 11.64 -23.47
C ASP A 14 -3.68 10.42 -23.98
N SER A 15 -2.55 10.10 -23.33
CA SER A 15 -1.74 8.93 -23.63
C SER A 15 -1.46 8.14 -22.35
N LEU A 16 -1.46 6.81 -22.49
CA LEU A 16 -1.33 5.86 -21.39
C LEU A 16 -0.36 4.76 -21.80
N ARG A 17 0.51 4.36 -20.86
CA ARG A 17 1.22 3.08 -20.99
C ARG A 17 0.28 1.97 -20.55
N VAL A 18 -0.13 1.11 -21.48
CA VAL A 18 -1.16 0.10 -21.25
C VAL A 18 -0.54 -1.28 -21.04
N ILE A 19 -1.04 -1.97 -20.02
CA ILE A 19 -0.73 -3.37 -19.72
C ILE A 19 -2.02 -4.17 -19.94
N GLY A 20 -1.96 -5.21 -20.76
CA GLY A 20 -3.08 -6.12 -21.03
C GLY A 20 -3.45 -7.00 -19.83
N GLU A 21 -4.54 -7.75 -19.97
CA GLU A 21 -5.06 -8.64 -18.91
C GLU A 21 -4.10 -9.78 -18.53
N ASP A 22 -3.30 -10.24 -19.50
CA ASP A 22 -2.31 -11.31 -19.38
C ASP A 22 -0.95 -10.80 -18.87
N GLY A 23 -0.84 -9.49 -18.62
CA GLY A 23 0.39 -8.83 -18.20
C GLY A 23 1.30 -8.43 -19.35
N ARG A 24 0.90 -8.63 -20.62
CA ARG A 24 1.67 -8.12 -21.77
C ARG A 24 1.66 -6.59 -21.80
N GLN A 25 2.79 -6.00 -22.18
CA GLN A 25 2.86 -4.57 -22.41
C GLN A 25 2.33 -4.28 -23.82
N LEU A 26 1.21 -3.56 -23.91
CA LEU A 26 0.64 -3.10 -25.18
C LEU A 26 1.32 -1.82 -25.68
N GLY A 27 2.23 -1.25 -24.87
CA GLY A 27 2.98 -0.05 -25.21
C GLY A 27 2.29 1.23 -24.77
N VAL A 28 2.59 2.34 -25.43
CA VAL A 28 1.94 3.63 -25.20
C VAL A 28 0.81 3.77 -26.21
N LEU A 29 -0.42 3.82 -25.72
CA LEU A 29 -1.63 3.97 -26.51
C LEU A 29 -2.30 5.31 -26.19
N SER A 30 -3.07 5.83 -27.13
CA SER A 30 -4.01 6.91 -26.83
C SER A 30 -5.07 6.43 -25.85
N ARG A 31 -5.72 7.38 -25.16
CA ARG A 31 -6.87 7.10 -24.30
C ARG A 31 -7.95 6.30 -25.03
N ALA A 32 -8.25 6.67 -26.27
CA ALA A 32 -9.30 6.02 -27.06
C ALA A 32 -8.97 4.56 -27.38
N GLU A 33 -7.74 4.28 -27.81
CA GLU A 33 -7.26 2.92 -28.09
C GLU A 33 -7.23 2.06 -26.82
N ALA A 34 -6.76 2.63 -25.70
CA ALA A 34 -6.75 1.93 -24.42
C ALA A 34 -8.16 1.53 -23.95
N LEU A 35 -9.14 2.43 -24.12
CA LEU A 35 -10.55 2.17 -23.81
C LEU A 35 -11.19 1.17 -24.79
N ALA A 36 -10.77 1.17 -26.06
CA ALA A 36 -11.22 0.19 -27.04
C ALA A 36 -10.70 -1.21 -26.68
N ALA A 37 -9.40 -1.34 -26.38
CA ALA A 37 -8.79 -2.61 -25.98
C ALA A 37 -9.44 -3.20 -24.70
N ALA A 38 -9.77 -2.36 -23.71
CA ALA A 38 -10.47 -2.80 -22.51
C ALA A 38 -11.89 -3.30 -22.83
N ARG A 39 -12.62 -2.59 -23.71
CA ARG A 39 -13.96 -2.99 -24.16
C ARG A 39 -13.95 -4.29 -24.96
N GLU A 40 -12.96 -4.48 -25.83
CA GLU A 40 -12.78 -5.71 -26.60
C GLU A 40 -12.54 -6.93 -25.71
N ALA A 41 -11.76 -6.75 -24.64
CA ALA A 41 -11.55 -7.78 -23.62
C ALA A 41 -12.75 -7.96 -22.67
N GLY A 42 -13.75 -7.08 -22.70
CA GLY A 42 -14.87 -7.08 -21.75
C GLY A 42 -14.45 -6.77 -20.31
N LEU A 43 -13.36 -6.03 -20.13
CA LEU A 43 -12.75 -5.70 -18.84
C LEU A 43 -12.67 -4.18 -18.62
N ASP A 44 -12.22 -3.75 -17.44
CA ASP A 44 -12.04 -2.35 -17.10
C ASP A 44 -10.60 -1.88 -17.34
N LEU A 45 -10.44 -0.66 -17.84
CA LEU A 45 -9.17 0.04 -17.87
C LEU A 45 -8.98 0.78 -16.54
N VAL A 46 -7.96 0.40 -15.77
CA VAL A 46 -7.68 0.95 -14.44
C VAL A 46 -6.35 1.67 -14.43
N GLU A 47 -6.34 2.95 -14.08
CA GLU A 47 -5.11 3.73 -13.89
C GLU A 47 -4.42 3.29 -12.58
N VAL A 48 -3.26 2.63 -12.70
CA VAL A 48 -2.51 2.09 -11.57
C VAL A 48 -1.40 3.01 -11.09
N SER A 49 -0.83 3.81 -11.98
CA SER A 49 0.24 4.77 -11.68
C SER A 49 -0.03 6.11 -12.37
N PRO A 50 -0.71 7.06 -11.69
CA PRO A 50 -0.99 8.38 -12.24
C PRO A 50 0.26 9.28 -12.31
N ASP A 51 1.27 9.01 -11.47
CA ASP A 51 2.46 9.87 -11.33
C ASP A 51 3.53 9.62 -12.41
N SER A 52 3.31 8.64 -13.29
CA SER A 52 4.22 8.30 -14.39
C SER A 52 3.93 9.13 -15.64
N SER A 53 4.95 9.39 -16.46
CA SER A 53 4.80 10.04 -17.77
C SER A 53 5.23 9.09 -18.90
N PRO A 54 4.31 8.54 -19.72
CA PRO A 54 2.85 8.60 -19.59
C PRO A 54 2.30 7.76 -18.41
N PRO A 55 1.10 8.09 -17.87
CA PRO A 55 0.48 7.32 -16.79
C PRO A 55 0.27 5.87 -17.16
N VAL A 56 0.36 4.97 -16.18
CA VAL A 56 0.24 3.52 -16.42
C VAL A 56 -1.17 3.06 -16.14
N ALA A 57 -1.80 2.43 -17.13
CA ALA A 57 -3.10 1.80 -17.03
C ALA A 57 -3.00 0.29 -17.25
N ARG A 58 -3.87 -0.46 -16.59
CA ARG A 58 -3.97 -1.92 -16.72
C ARG A 58 -5.39 -2.33 -17.04
N ILE A 59 -5.56 -3.25 -17.97
CA ILE A 59 -6.84 -3.87 -18.31
C ILE A 59 -7.09 -5.02 -17.33
N VAL A 60 -8.11 -4.91 -16.46
CA VAL A 60 -8.44 -5.91 -15.43
C VAL A 60 -9.92 -5.84 -15.06
N ASP A 61 -10.46 -6.92 -14.49
CA ASP A 61 -11.73 -6.86 -13.74
C ASP A 61 -11.54 -6.03 -12.46
N TRP A 62 -12.17 -4.85 -12.41
CA TRP A 62 -12.02 -3.93 -11.28
C TRP A 62 -12.52 -4.53 -9.95
N GLY A 63 -13.62 -5.29 -9.97
CA GLY A 63 -14.20 -5.89 -8.78
C GLY A 63 -13.25 -6.89 -8.13
N LYS A 64 -12.74 -7.82 -8.93
CA LYS A 64 -11.75 -8.83 -8.50
C LYS A 64 -10.44 -8.16 -8.08
N TYR A 65 -9.95 -7.18 -8.85
CA TYR A 65 -8.72 -6.47 -8.56
C TYR A 65 -8.81 -5.69 -7.23
N ASN A 66 -9.90 -4.94 -7.01
CA ASN A 66 -10.08 -4.16 -5.78
C ASN A 66 -10.21 -5.08 -4.55
N TYR A 67 -10.90 -6.22 -4.68
CA TYR A 67 -10.97 -7.23 -3.61
C TYR A 67 -9.57 -7.78 -3.26
N GLN A 68 -8.81 -8.20 -4.26
CA GLN A 68 -7.46 -8.73 -4.06
C GLN A 68 -6.52 -7.69 -3.44
N ARG A 69 -6.55 -6.45 -3.95
CA ARG A 69 -5.78 -5.32 -3.42
C ARG A 69 -6.13 -5.04 -1.97
N THR A 70 -7.42 -4.97 -1.64
CA THR A 70 -7.89 -4.73 -0.27
C THR A 70 -7.46 -5.85 0.67
N LYS A 71 -7.61 -7.12 0.25
CA LYS A 71 -7.17 -8.28 1.02
C LYS A 71 -5.66 -8.28 1.24
N GLN A 72 -4.87 -7.92 0.23
CA GLN A 72 -3.43 -7.79 0.35
C GLN A 72 -3.03 -6.66 1.31
N LEU A 73 -3.69 -5.50 1.23
CA LEU A 73 -3.48 -4.37 2.14
C LEU A 73 -3.85 -4.71 3.59
N GLN A 74 -4.93 -5.46 3.81
CA GLN A 74 -5.29 -5.95 5.14
C GLN A 74 -4.24 -6.93 5.68
N LYS A 75 -3.77 -7.87 4.83
CA LYS A 75 -2.69 -8.79 5.21
C LYS A 75 -1.39 -8.06 5.52
N SER A 76 -1.00 -7.04 4.74
CA SER A 76 0.21 -6.27 5.00
C SER A 76 0.09 -5.46 6.29
N ARG A 77 -1.06 -4.81 6.52
CA ARG A 77 -1.36 -4.11 7.78
C ARG A 77 -1.34 -5.04 8.99
N ALA A 78 -1.90 -6.24 8.87
CA ALA A 78 -1.88 -7.23 9.94
C ALA A 78 -0.46 -7.75 10.25
N LYS A 79 0.39 -7.86 9.23
CA LYS A 79 1.80 -8.23 9.40
C LYS A 79 2.63 -7.11 10.02
N SER A 80 2.37 -5.86 9.65
CA SER A 80 3.03 -4.71 10.24
C SER A 80 2.39 -4.38 11.60
N LYS A 81 2.78 -5.10 12.66
CA LYS A 81 2.49 -4.64 14.02
C LYS A 81 3.26 -3.33 14.25
N PRO A 82 2.60 -2.20 14.55
CA PRO A 82 3.31 -0.97 14.87
C PRO A 82 4.15 -1.22 16.13
N LEU A 83 5.45 -0.96 16.02
CA LEU A 83 6.34 -0.97 17.18
C LEU A 83 6.08 0.31 17.96
N ASP A 84 5.27 0.21 19.01
CA ASP A 84 4.98 1.34 19.88
C ASP A 84 6.24 1.89 20.57
N MET A 85 6.22 3.20 20.84
CA MET A 85 7.16 3.82 21.76
C MET A 85 6.64 3.67 23.19
N LYS A 86 7.33 2.89 24.04
CA LYS A 86 7.01 2.74 25.45
C LYS A 86 7.79 3.79 26.26
N GLN A 87 7.08 4.56 27.10
CA GLN A 87 7.72 5.54 27.98
C GLN A 87 7.97 4.92 29.36
N MET A 88 9.20 5.05 29.87
CA MET A 88 9.62 4.53 31.17
C MET A 88 10.25 5.65 32.01
N ARG A 89 9.57 6.02 33.10
CA ARG A 89 10.07 7.07 34.01
C ARG A 89 10.91 6.46 35.13
N ILE A 90 12.11 7.00 35.31
CA ILE A 90 13.02 6.68 36.41
C ILE A 90 13.14 7.93 37.29
N GLY A 91 12.88 7.79 38.58
CA GLY A 91 13.01 8.89 39.55
C GLY A 91 14.41 8.94 40.13
N LEU A 92 14.86 10.12 40.58
CA LEU A 92 16.20 10.33 41.15
C LEU A 92 16.43 9.60 42.49
N LYS A 93 15.37 9.26 43.23
CA LYS A 93 15.42 8.54 44.51
C LYS A 93 14.95 7.08 44.38
N ILE A 94 15.25 6.43 43.26
CA ILE A 94 14.84 5.04 43.02
C ILE A 94 15.67 4.07 43.89
N SER A 95 15.03 3.04 44.44
CA SER A 95 15.72 1.96 45.14
C SER A 95 16.31 0.96 44.13
N GLU A 96 17.34 0.23 44.55
CA GLU A 96 18.01 -0.77 43.70
C GLU A 96 17.02 -1.83 43.18
N HIS A 97 16.13 -2.30 44.04
CA HIS A 97 15.09 -3.27 43.65
C HIS A 97 14.11 -2.71 42.61
N ASP A 98 13.64 -1.46 42.75
CA ASP A 98 12.73 -0.86 41.75
C ASP A 98 13.44 -0.62 40.41
N LEU A 99 14.73 -0.26 40.45
CA LEU A 99 15.55 -0.10 39.26
C LEU A 99 15.67 -1.40 38.48
N GLU A 100 15.96 -2.52 39.16
CA GLU A 100 16.03 -3.84 38.52
C GLU A 100 14.72 -4.27 37.87
N VAL A 101 13.59 -4.04 38.56
CA VAL A 101 12.26 -4.34 38.01
C VAL A 101 12.01 -3.54 36.73
N LYS A 102 12.36 -2.25 36.71
CA LYS A 102 12.21 -1.39 35.53
C LYS A 102 13.15 -1.82 34.41
N LEU A 103 14.40 -2.15 34.70
CA LEU A 103 15.36 -2.65 33.70
C LEU A 103 14.88 -3.94 33.04
N ARG A 104 14.31 -4.90 33.81
CA ARG A 104 13.71 -6.11 33.23
C ARG A 104 12.58 -5.78 32.26
N LYS A 105 11.69 -4.85 32.60
CA LYS A 105 10.62 -4.39 31.70
C LYS A 105 11.16 -3.71 30.44
N VAL A 106 12.19 -2.86 30.58
CA VAL A 106 12.84 -2.21 29.42
C VAL A 106 13.43 -3.27 28.49
N ARG A 107 14.13 -4.28 29.02
CA ARG A 107 14.68 -5.38 28.23
C ARG A 107 13.59 -6.16 27.49
N GLN A 108 12.51 -6.51 28.18
CA GLN A 108 11.35 -7.17 27.56
C GLN A 108 10.73 -6.35 26.42
N PHE A 109 10.62 -5.03 26.60
CA PHE A 109 10.11 -4.15 25.53
C PHE A 109 11.05 -4.10 24.32
N LEU A 110 12.36 -4.03 24.55
CA LEU A 110 13.36 -4.04 23.47
C LEU A 110 13.40 -5.39 22.73
N GLU A 111 13.32 -6.51 23.44
CA GLU A 111 13.24 -7.87 22.87
C GLU A 111 11.98 -8.06 22.03
N ALA A 112 10.85 -7.48 22.45
CA ALA A 112 9.61 -7.43 21.67
C ALA A 112 9.67 -6.44 20.49
N GLY A 113 10.78 -5.72 20.31
CA GLY A 113 11.01 -4.77 19.22
C GLY A 113 10.50 -3.35 19.47
N HIS A 114 9.93 -3.06 20.64
CA HIS A 114 9.45 -1.71 20.96
C HIS A 114 10.61 -0.74 21.20
N LYS A 115 10.42 0.52 20.82
CA LYS A 115 11.34 1.60 21.19
C LYS A 115 11.00 2.05 22.61
N VAL A 116 12.00 2.29 23.44
CA VAL A 116 11.81 2.78 24.81
C VAL A 116 12.37 4.19 24.95
N LYS A 117 11.61 5.08 25.60
CA LYS A 117 12.01 6.46 25.94
C LYS A 117 11.92 6.70 27.44
#